data_AF-A0A349WZE0-F1
#
_entry.id   AF-A0A349WZE0-F1
#
_cell.length_a   1.000
_cell.length_b   1.000
_cell.length_c   1.000
_cell.angle_alpha   90.00
_cell.angle_beta   90.00
_cell.angle_gamma   90.00
#
_symmetry.space_group_name_H-M   'P 1'
#
loop_
_entity.id
_entity.type
_entity.pdbx_description
1 polymer ?
#
loop_
_entity_poly.entity_id
_entity_poly.type
_entity_poly.pdbx_seq_one_letter_code
_entity_poly.pdbx_strand_id
1 'polypeptide(L)'
;MELIRHPETEMEYWETIEFLGGFIWQSEHDLSHERISDPEGTLSKEIGSAQKISDDLVRELGEKFGVIHPKNFHPVKIGQQPPPVPEGKIYYWDWYHRMKDLTYRASYEKMICSSCPFSKGVEEMIALGGVVPCGLWRGMLYRLTQPYTCAMVASDHWTQESFEEKIQREYGNRALSDFIEKKEKLRSSLTK
;
A
#
# COMPACT_ATOMS: atom_id res chain seq x y z
N MET A 1 20.89 -11.31 3.91
CA MET A 1 20.02 -10.54 2.99
C MET A 1 20.79 -9.34 2.47
N GLU A 2 20.66 -9.02 1.19
CA GLU A 2 21.27 -7.85 0.53
C GLU A 2 20.25 -7.18 -0.39
N LEU A 3 20.36 -5.87 -0.59
CA LEU A 3 19.52 -5.13 -1.54
C LEU A 3 20.00 -5.41 -2.97
N ILE A 4 19.07 -5.80 -3.84
CA ILE A 4 19.36 -6.01 -5.27
C ILE A 4 19.63 -4.66 -5.96
N ARG A 5 18.97 -3.59 -5.52
CA ARG A 5 19.14 -2.23 -6.01
C ARG A 5 19.01 -1.26 -4.83
N HIS A 6 19.90 -0.28 -4.77
CA HIS A 6 19.81 0.79 -3.77
C HIS A 6 18.74 1.81 -4.18
N PRO A 7 17.87 2.26 -3.26
CA PRO A 7 16.84 3.25 -3.58
C PRO A 7 17.45 4.64 -3.81
N GLU A 8 16.87 5.39 -4.75
CA GLU A 8 17.32 6.73 -5.14
C GLU A 8 16.26 7.81 -4.88
N THR A 9 14.98 7.44 -4.95
CA THR A 9 13.84 8.36 -4.71
C THR A 9 13.15 8.09 -3.38
N GLU A 10 12.48 9.09 -2.79
CA GLU A 10 11.70 8.90 -1.55
C GLU A 10 10.74 7.70 -1.61
N MET A 11 10.10 7.50 -2.77
CA MET A 11 9.18 6.38 -2.99
C MET A 11 9.90 5.04 -2.97
N GLU A 12 11.04 4.92 -3.65
CA GLU A 12 11.84 3.68 -3.64
C GLU A 12 12.34 3.35 -2.22
N TYR A 13 12.72 4.38 -1.44
CA TYR A 13 13.06 4.19 -0.03
C TYR A 13 11.87 3.67 0.77
N TRP A 14 10.70 4.30 0.63
CA TRP A 14 9.48 3.89 1.32
C TRP A 14 9.05 2.46 0.96
N GLU A 15 9.02 2.11 -0.33
CA GLU A 15 8.68 0.77 -0.81
C GLU A 15 9.64 -0.29 -0.26
N THR A 16 10.95 0.01 -0.24
CA THR A 16 11.97 -0.90 0.29
C THR A 16 11.81 -1.08 1.81
N ILE A 17 11.62 0.01 2.55
CA ILE A 17 11.42 -0.05 4.01
C ILE A 17 10.13 -0.80 4.36
N GLU A 18 9.03 -0.54 3.63
CA GLU A 18 7.75 -1.24 3.82
C GLU A 18 7.89 -2.74 3.55
N PHE A 19 8.58 -3.12 2.47
CA PHE A 19 8.86 -4.51 2.15
C PHE A 19 9.67 -5.21 3.26
N LEU A 20 10.76 -4.59 3.72
CA LEU A 20 11.57 -5.12 4.80
C LEU A 20 10.77 -5.25 6.11
N GLY A 21 9.95 -4.24 6.43
CA GLY A 21 9.07 -4.25 7.59
C GLY A 21 8.05 -5.39 7.54
N GLY A 22 7.44 -5.62 6.38
CA GLY A 22 6.52 -6.75 6.16
C GLY A 22 7.20 -8.10 6.30
N PHE A 23 8.41 -8.26 5.75
CA PHE A 23 9.22 -9.48 5.91
C PHE A 23 9.55 -9.74 7.39
N ILE A 24 10.11 -8.75 8.10
CA ILE A 24 10.46 -8.86 9.51
C ILE A 24 9.23 -9.27 10.33
N TRP A 25 8.13 -8.52 10.21
CA TRP A 25 6.93 -8.75 10.99
C TRP A 25 6.33 -10.14 10.74
N GLN A 26 6.20 -10.55 9.47
CA GLN A 26 5.63 -11.85 9.12
C GLN A 26 6.50 -13.00 9.62
N SER A 27 7.82 -12.90 9.43
CA SER A 27 8.75 -13.95 9.87
C SER A 27 8.80 -14.08 11.40
N GLU A 28 8.85 -12.96 12.13
CA GLU A 28 8.78 -12.97 13.60
C GLU A 28 7.45 -13.53 14.10
N HIS A 29 6.33 -13.13 13.48
CA HIS A 29 5.01 -13.64 13.81
C HIS A 29 4.94 -15.16 13.62
N ASP A 30 5.36 -15.68 12.47
CA ASP A 30 5.30 -17.12 12.20
C ASP A 30 6.24 -17.95 13.07
N LEU A 31 7.42 -17.42 13.44
CA LEU A 31 8.31 -18.02 14.43
C LEU A 31 7.65 -18.07 15.82
N SER A 32 7.06 -16.95 16.26
CA SER A 32 6.41 -16.85 17.58
C SER A 32 5.20 -17.78 17.74
N HIS A 33 4.55 -18.11 16.62
CA HIS A 33 3.41 -19.02 16.56
C HIS A 33 3.79 -20.45 16.13
N GLU A 34 5.09 -20.77 16.10
CA GLU A 34 5.61 -22.10 15.77
C GLU A 34 5.13 -22.66 14.42
N ARG A 35 4.73 -21.76 13.50
CA ARG A 35 4.32 -22.14 12.14
C ARG A 35 5.52 -22.53 11.28
N ILE A 36 6.68 -21.99 11.64
CA ILE A 36 7.99 -22.29 11.06
C ILE A 36 9.00 -22.53 12.18
N SER A 37 10.02 -23.33 11.91
CA SER A 37 11.12 -23.61 12.84
C SER A 37 12.44 -23.15 12.24
N ASP A 38 13.32 -22.58 13.07
CA ASP A 38 14.62 -22.04 12.66
C ASP A 38 15.76 -22.61 13.52
N PRO A 39 16.02 -23.94 13.46
CA PRO A 39 17.01 -24.58 14.32
C PRO A 39 18.44 -24.11 14.05
N GLU A 40 18.74 -23.72 12.80
CA GLU A 40 20.06 -23.24 12.37
C GLU A 40 20.23 -21.71 12.53
N GLY A 41 19.17 -21.01 12.95
CA GLY A 41 19.17 -19.56 13.11
C GLY A 41 19.31 -18.78 11.79
N THR A 42 19.02 -19.40 10.65
CA THR A 42 19.18 -18.79 9.33
C THR A 42 18.17 -17.68 9.13
N LEU A 43 16.89 -17.94 9.43
CA LEU A 43 15.85 -16.93 9.29
C LEU A 43 16.05 -15.78 10.29
N SER A 44 16.44 -16.11 11.52
CA SER A 44 16.76 -15.12 12.55
C SER A 44 17.90 -14.18 12.12
N LYS A 45 18.94 -14.71 11.45
CA LYS A 45 20.02 -13.90 10.86
C LYS A 45 19.52 -13.01 9.71
N GLU A 46 18.61 -13.51 8.88
CA GLU A 46 18.00 -12.73 7.80
C GLU A 46 17.13 -11.58 8.34
N ILE A 47 16.32 -11.83 9.38
CA ILE A 47 15.57 -10.81 10.10
C ILE A 47 16.51 -9.73 10.64
N GLY A 48 17.58 -10.12 11.34
CA GLY A 48 18.57 -9.16 11.85
C GLY A 48 19.28 -8.36 10.75
N SER A 49 19.53 -8.99 9.59
CA SER A 49 20.08 -8.31 8.41
C SER A 49 19.07 -7.29 7.84
N ALA A 50 17.80 -7.67 7.72
CA ALA A 50 16.73 -6.81 7.23
C ALA A 50 16.52 -5.60 8.14
N GLN A 51 16.55 -5.80 9.47
CA GLN A 51 16.47 -4.71 10.46
C GLN A 51 17.62 -3.72 10.29
N LYS A 52 18.85 -4.22 10.11
CA LYS A 52 20.02 -3.37 9.89
C LYS A 52 19.91 -2.56 8.60
N ILE A 53 19.50 -3.20 7.49
CA ILE A 53 19.29 -2.50 6.22
C ILE A 53 18.21 -1.43 6.38
N SER A 54 17.10 -1.73 7.03
CA SER A 54 16.02 -0.77 7.29
C SER A 54 16.52 0.44 8.09
N ASP A 55 17.25 0.22 9.19
CA ASP A 55 17.84 1.28 10.01
C ASP A 55 18.83 2.16 9.19
N ASP A 56 19.66 1.55 8.34
CA ASP A 56 20.59 2.27 7.47
C ASP A 56 19.83 3.13 6.44
N LEU A 57 18.77 2.61 5.83
CA LEU A 57 17.92 3.36 4.90
C LEU A 57 17.21 4.54 5.59
N VAL A 58 16.71 4.36 6.82
CA VAL A 58 16.08 5.46 7.58
C VAL A 58 17.10 6.56 7.93
N ARG A 59 18.35 6.20 8.21
CA ARG A 59 19.43 7.19 8.39
C ARG A 59 19.66 7.98 7.11
N GLU A 60 19.78 7.30 5.97
CA GLU A 60 19.99 7.94 4.67
C GLU A 60 18.83 8.86 4.27
N LEU A 61 17.58 8.53 4.63
CA LEU A 61 16.44 9.43 4.45
C LEU A 61 16.65 10.78 5.14
N GLY A 62 17.27 10.79 6.32
CA GLY A 62 17.59 12.01 7.04
C GLY A 62 18.65 12.88 6.36
N GLU A 63 19.62 12.24 5.73
CA GLU A 63 20.69 12.89 4.97
C GLU A 63 20.19 13.45 3.64
N LYS A 64 19.40 12.67 2.89
CA LYS A 64 18.95 13.00 1.54
C LYS A 64 17.69 13.87 1.50
N PHE A 65 16.72 13.60 2.37
CA PHE A 65 15.38 14.18 2.29
C PHE A 65 14.95 14.91 3.57
N GLY A 66 15.85 15.02 4.55
CA GLY A 66 15.56 15.74 5.79
C GLY A 66 14.56 15.03 6.71
N VAL A 67 14.38 13.72 6.57
CA VAL A 67 13.51 12.93 7.45
C VAL A 67 14.18 12.71 8.81
N ILE A 68 13.54 13.14 9.89
CA ILE A 68 14.05 12.94 11.24
C ILE A 68 13.86 11.47 11.61
N HIS A 69 14.96 10.78 11.93
CA HIS A 69 14.93 9.39 12.37
C HIS A 69 14.10 9.23 13.67
N PRO A 70 13.27 8.16 13.83
CA PRO A 70 12.45 7.94 15.04
C PRO A 70 13.23 7.99 16.36
N LYS A 71 14.41 7.37 16.42
CA LYS A 71 15.35 7.43 17.57
C LYS A 71 15.76 8.86 17.98
N ASN A 72 15.66 9.83 17.07
CA ASN A 72 15.99 11.24 17.31
C ASN A 72 14.76 12.09 17.61
N PHE A 73 13.59 11.48 17.80
CA PHE A 73 12.40 12.21 18.20
C PHE A 73 12.57 12.76 19.61
N HIS A 74 12.09 13.99 19.81
CA HIS A 74 11.91 14.50 21.17
C HIS A 74 10.91 13.60 21.90
N PRO A 75 11.20 13.16 23.14
CA PRO A 75 10.25 12.38 23.91
C PRO A 75 8.98 13.20 24.15
N VAL A 76 7.84 12.71 23.66
CA VAL A 76 6.53 13.34 23.82
C VAL A 76 5.70 12.45 24.75
N LYS A 77 5.05 13.02 25.76
CA LYS A 77 4.11 12.25 26.59
C LYS A 77 2.87 11.90 25.76
N ILE A 78 2.23 10.77 26.10
CA ILE A 78 0.94 10.39 25.50
C ILE A 78 -0.03 11.57 25.60
N GLY A 79 -0.65 11.93 24.47
CA GLY A 79 -1.61 13.05 24.38
C GLY A 79 -1.00 14.44 24.17
N GLN A 80 0.32 14.58 24.15
CA GLN A 80 0.98 15.84 23.78
C GLN A 80 1.31 15.86 22.28
N GLN A 81 1.28 17.05 21.68
CA GLN A 81 1.76 17.23 20.31
C GLN A 81 3.30 17.25 20.30
N PRO A 82 3.94 16.61 19.29
CA PRO A 82 5.36 16.74 19.10
C PRO A 82 5.74 18.20 18.81
N PRO A 83 6.97 18.63 19.18
CA PRO A 83 7.42 19.97 18.86
C PRO A 83 7.44 20.18 17.34
N PRO A 84 7.34 21.41 16.85
CA PRO A 84 7.46 21.68 15.42
C PRO A 84 8.82 21.20 14.91
N VAL A 85 8.83 20.64 13.70
CA VAL A 85 10.07 20.23 13.03
C VAL A 85 10.90 21.46 12.63
N PRO A 86 12.23 21.36 12.64
CA PRO A 86 13.09 22.39 12.05
C PRO A 86 12.76 22.65 10.58
N GLU A 87 13.10 23.84 10.09
CA GLU A 87 12.90 24.20 8.68
C GLU A 87 13.61 23.20 7.75
N GLY A 88 12.89 22.75 6.70
CA GLY A 88 13.40 21.76 5.75
C GLY A 88 13.49 20.33 6.30
N LYS A 89 12.90 20.04 7.46
CA LYS A 89 12.83 18.69 8.05
C LYS A 89 11.38 18.21 8.17
N ILE A 90 11.20 16.90 8.29
CA ILE A 90 9.90 16.25 8.50
C ILE A 90 10.06 15.07 9.47
N TYR A 91 9.09 14.81 10.34
CA TYR A 91 9.13 13.60 11.17
C TYR A 91 8.96 12.36 10.30
N TYR A 92 9.64 11.28 10.69
CA TYR A 92 9.50 9.99 10.01
C TYR A 92 8.04 9.53 9.85
N TRP A 93 7.20 9.68 10.89
CA TRP A 93 5.78 9.29 10.78
C TRP A 93 5.01 10.11 9.76
N ASP A 94 5.22 11.42 9.71
CA ASP A 94 4.56 12.30 8.74
C ASP A 94 5.02 11.98 7.32
N TRP A 95 6.33 11.76 7.14
CA TRP A 95 6.90 11.31 5.86
C TRP A 95 6.31 9.96 5.44
N TYR A 96 6.28 8.99 6.35
CA TYR A 96 5.77 7.65 6.10
C TYR A 96 4.29 7.68 5.72
N HIS A 97 3.47 8.45 6.45
CA HIS A 97 2.04 8.62 6.12
C HIS A 97 1.83 9.30 4.78
N ARG A 98 2.64 10.32 4.46
CA ARG A 98 2.61 10.98 3.14
C ARG A 98 2.94 9.99 2.02
N MET A 99 4.00 9.20 2.15
CA MET A 99 4.37 8.21 1.15
C MET A 99 3.30 7.12 1.01
N LYS A 100 2.77 6.62 2.12
CA LYS A 100 1.67 5.65 2.14
C LYS A 100 0.43 6.16 1.42
N ASP A 101 0.02 7.40 1.67
CA ASP A 101 -1.09 8.06 0.98
C ASP A 101 -0.84 8.15 -0.53
N LEU A 102 0.34 8.63 -0.94
CA LEU A 102 0.73 8.71 -2.36
C LEU A 102 0.69 7.35 -3.05
N THR A 103 1.23 6.31 -2.41
CA THR A 103 1.25 4.94 -2.95
C THR A 103 -0.17 4.40 -3.12
N TYR A 104 -1.03 4.57 -2.12
CA TYR A 104 -2.40 4.05 -2.19
C TYR A 104 -3.24 4.81 -3.21
N ARG A 105 -3.09 6.14 -3.31
CA ARG A 105 -3.74 6.92 -4.38
C ARG A 105 -3.29 6.45 -5.75
N ALA A 106 -1.97 6.31 -5.97
CA ALA A 106 -1.43 5.83 -7.24
C ALA A 106 -1.90 4.42 -7.58
N SER A 107 -1.99 3.53 -6.57
CA SER A 107 -2.48 2.16 -6.73
C SER A 107 -3.97 2.13 -7.06
N TYR A 108 -4.78 2.95 -6.39
CA TYR A 108 -6.21 3.10 -6.64
C TYR A 108 -6.49 3.58 -8.06
N GLU A 109 -5.75 4.58 -8.54
CA GLU A 109 -5.89 5.08 -9.90
C GLU A 109 -5.52 4.05 -10.97
N LYS A 110 -4.68 3.08 -10.63
CA LYS A 110 -4.27 1.99 -11.53
C LYS A 110 -5.24 0.80 -11.53
N MET A 111 -6.36 0.86 -10.80
CA MET A 111 -7.38 -0.19 -10.80
C MET A 111 -8.74 0.30 -11.26
N ILE A 112 -9.53 -0.63 -11.79
CA ILE A 112 -10.89 -0.41 -12.31
C ILE A 112 -11.84 0.13 -11.23
N CYS A 113 -11.55 -0.14 -9.95
CA CYS A 113 -12.34 0.35 -8.84
C CYS A 113 -12.36 1.88 -8.74
N SER A 114 -11.36 2.59 -9.29
CA SER A 114 -11.36 4.07 -9.31
C SER A 114 -12.44 4.69 -10.20
N SER A 115 -12.99 3.95 -11.16
CA SER A 115 -14.14 4.37 -11.96
C SER A 115 -15.42 3.63 -11.60
N CYS A 116 -15.39 2.76 -10.60
CA CYS A 116 -16.56 1.99 -10.19
C CYS A 116 -17.45 2.86 -9.28
N PRO A 117 -18.72 3.10 -9.63
CA PRO A 117 -19.61 3.91 -8.80
C PRO A 117 -19.96 3.27 -7.45
N PHE A 118 -19.73 1.96 -7.31
CA PHE A 118 -19.88 1.24 -6.04
C PHE A 118 -18.63 1.33 -5.15
N SER A 119 -17.54 1.91 -5.64
CA SER A 119 -16.37 2.10 -4.80
C SER A 119 -16.63 3.20 -3.77
N LYS A 120 -16.17 2.98 -2.53
CA LYS A 120 -16.22 4.02 -1.49
C LYS A 120 -15.13 5.09 -1.64
N GLY A 121 -14.32 5.02 -2.69
CA GLY A 121 -13.32 6.02 -3.02
C GLY A 121 -11.96 5.80 -2.36
N VAL A 122 -10.99 6.61 -2.78
CA VAL A 122 -9.58 6.49 -2.39
C VAL A 122 -9.34 6.74 -0.90
N GLU A 123 -10.10 7.64 -0.28
CA GLU A 123 -9.97 7.94 1.15
C GLU A 123 -10.28 6.73 2.03
N GLU A 124 -11.31 5.93 1.66
CA GLU A 124 -11.61 4.67 2.34
C GLU A 124 -10.48 3.65 2.14
N MET A 125 -9.89 3.57 0.94
CA MET A 125 -8.73 2.70 0.69
C MET A 125 -7.55 3.06 1.59
N ILE A 126 -7.27 4.36 1.74
CA ILE A 126 -6.19 4.85 2.59
C ILE A 126 -6.46 4.53 4.06
N ALA A 127 -7.68 4.81 4.54
CA ALA A 127 -8.09 4.53 5.91
C ALA A 127 -8.05 3.03 6.24
N LEU A 128 -8.35 2.16 5.28
CA LEU A 128 -8.31 0.70 5.43
C LEU A 128 -6.91 0.10 5.19
N GLY A 129 -5.87 0.91 5.01
CA GLY A 129 -4.50 0.41 4.83
C GLY A 129 -4.29 -0.30 3.49
N GLY A 130 -4.91 0.19 2.42
CA GLY A 130 -4.72 -0.31 1.05
C GLY A 130 -5.72 -1.39 0.62
N VAL A 131 -6.70 -1.76 1.47
CA VAL A 131 -7.79 -2.66 1.09
C VAL A 131 -8.68 -1.98 0.05
N VAL A 132 -8.98 -2.68 -1.05
CA VAL A 132 -9.84 -2.20 -2.14
C VAL A 132 -11.23 -1.86 -1.56
N PRO A 133 -11.68 -0.61 -1.69
CA PRO A 133 -12.87 -0.10 -1.00
C PRO A 133 -14.14 -0.43 -1.79
N CYS A 134 -14.45 -1.72 -1.92
CA CYS A 134 -15.61 -2.21 -2.67
C CYS A 134 -16.90 -2.11 -1.84
N GLY A 135 -17.90 -1.36 -2.32
CA GLY A 135 -19.21 -1.25 -1.66
C GLY A 135 -20.15 -2.44 -1.88
N LEU A 136 -19.82 -3.36 -2.80
CA LEU A 136 -20.61 -4.57 -3.06
C LEU A 136 -20.10 -5.80 -2.31
N TRP A 137 -18.82 -5.81 -1.93
CA TRP A 137 -18.20 -6.94 -1.24
C TRP A 137 -18.18 -6.68 0.27
N ARG A 138 -18.58 -7.69 1.06
CA ARG A 138 -18.61 -7.58 2.52
C ARG A 138 -17.32 -8.03 3.21
N GLY A 139 -16.40 -8.67 2.47
CA GLY A 139 -15.10 -9.10 2.98
C GLY A 139 -14.00 -8.09 2.68
N MET A 140 -12.75 -8.54 2.82
CA MET A 140 -11.57 -7.75 2.47
C MET A 140 -11.04 -8.16 1.10
N LEU A 141 -10.72 -7.17 0.27
CA LEU A 141 -10.07 -7.35 -1.03
C LEU A 141 -8.72 -6.62 -0.99
N TYR A 142 -7.62 -7.34 -0.77
CA TYR A 142 -6.31 -6.70 -0.63
C TYR A 142 -5.71 -6.23 -1.95
N ARG A 143 -5.99 -6.93 -3.06
CA ARG A 143 -5.48 -6.59 -4.39
C ARG A 143 -6.34 -7.23 -5.48
N LEU A 144 -6.43 -6.57 -6.63
CA LEU A 144 -6.95 -7.19 -7.85
C LEU A 144 -5.82 -7.90 -8.59
N THR A 145 -6.01 -9.18 -8.91
CA THR A 145 -5.11 -9.94 -9.78
C THR A 145 -5.07 -9.37 -11.19
N GLN A 146 -6.22 -8.88 -11.67
CA GLN A 146 -6.37 -8.15 -12.93
C GLN A 146 -6.91 -6.75 -12.64
N PRO A 147 -6.09 -5.68 -12.80
CA PRO A 147 -6.49 -4.34 -12.38
C PRO A 147 -7.64 -3.77 -13.23
N TYR A 148 -7.92 -4.32 -14.42
CA TYR A 148 -9.01 -3.92 -15.31
C TYR A 148 -10.30 -4.75 -15.12
N THR A 149 -10.28 -5.78 -14.26
CA THR A 149 -11.42 -6.69 -14.07
C THR A 149 -11.99 -6.54 -12.66
N CYS A 150 -13.32 -6.42 -12.54
CA CYS A 150 -13.99 -6.40 -11.25
C CYS A 150 -13.81 -7.75 -10.52
N ALA A 151 -13.41 -7.74 -9.25
CA ALA A 151 -13.24 -8.98 -8.47
C ALA A 151 -14.53 -9.81 -8.39
N MET A 152 -15.69 -9.16 -8.32
CA MET A 152 -16.98 -9.85 -8.31
C MET A 152 -17.26 -10.61 -9.61
N VAL A 153 -16.74 -10.10 -10.73
CA VAL A 153 -16.83 -10.77 -12.04
C VAL A 153 -15.77 -11.84 -12.16
N ALA A 154 -14.54 -11.58 -11.72
CA ALA A 154 -13.44 -12.55 -11.76
C ALA A 154 -13.65 -13.78 -10.84
N SER A 155 -14.50 -13.66 -9.82
CA SER A 155 -14.86 -14.74 -8.90
C SER A 155 -16.23 -15.35 -9.18
N ASP A 156 -16.79 -15.13 -10.37
CA ASP A 156 -18.08 -15.68 -10.84
C ASP A 156 -19.28 -15.39 -9.93
N HIS A 157 -19.18 -14.37 -9.07
CA HIS A 157 -20.32 -13.90 -8.29
C HIS A 157 -21.29 -13.08 -9.16
N TRP A 158 -20.77 -12.45 -10.21
CA TRP A 158 -21.49 -11.60 -11.16
C TRP A 158 -21.02 -11.92 -12.57
N THR A 159 -21.92 -11.81 -13.56
CA THR A 159 -21.50 -11.73 -14.96
C THR A 159 -21.10 -10.29 -15.27
N GLN A 160 -20.30 -10.11 -16.32
CA GLN A 160 -19.97 -8.76 -16.79
C GLN A 160 -21.24 -7.97 -17.15
N GLU A 161 -22.17 -8.62 -17.85
CA GLU A 161 -23.46 -8.05 -18.27
C GLU A 161 -24.30 -7.62 -17.06
N SER A 162 -24.50 -8.49 -16.06
CA SER A 162 -25.34 -8.16 -14.90
C SER A 162 -24.73 -7.04 -14.04
N PHE A 163 -23.41 -6.92 -14.02
CA PHE A 163 -22.72 -5.83 -13.35
C PHE A 163 -22.88 -4.50 -14.10
N GLU A 164 -22.70 -4.49 -15.42
CA GLU A 164 -22.89 -3.31 -16.27
C GLU A 164 -24.33 -2.82 -16.26
N GLU A 165 -25.31 -3.73 -16.38
CA GLU A 165 -26.73 -3.41 -16.24
C GLU A 165 -27.05 -2.77 -14.89
N LYS A 166 -26.45 -3.27 -13.81
CA LYS A 166 -26.64 -2.69 -12.49
C LYS A 166 -26.05 -1.29 -12.38
N ILE A 167 -24.85 -1.05 -12.91
CA ILE A 167 -24.27 0.30 -12.98
C ILE A 167 -25.23 1.22 -13.74
N GLN A 168 -25.69 0.79 -14.91
CA GLN A 168 -26.59 1.57 -15.76
C GLN A 168 -27.90 1.90 -15.03
N ARG A 169 -28.49 0.92 -14.34
CA ARG A 169 -29.76 1.08 -13.63
C ARG A 169 -29.65 2.01 -12.42
N GLU A 170 -28.56 1.94 -11.66
CA GLU A 170 -28.43 2.66 -10.38
C GLU A 170 -27.70 4.01 -10.50
N TYR A 171 -26.82 4.17 -11.49
CA TYR A 171 -25.98 5.37 -11.65
C TYR A 171 -26.04 5.97 -13.06
N GLY A 172 -26.79 5.36 -13.98
CA GLY A 172 -27.03 5.87 -15.33
C GLY A 172 -25.94 5.56 -16.35
N ASN A 173 -26.22 5.91 -17.61
CA ASN A 173 -25.35 5.64 -18.76
C ASN A 173 -23.95 6.28 -18.63
N ARG A 174 -23.86 7.47 -18.03
CA ARG A 174 -22.58 8.17 -17.87
C ARG A 174 -21.61 7.37 -16.99
N ALA A 175 -22.08 6.89 -15.83
CA ALA A 175 -21.24 6.08 -14.95
C ALA A 175 -20.80 4.77 -15.60
N LEU A 176 -21.68 4.15 -16.40
CA LEU A 176 -21.33 2.97 -17.19
C LEU A 176 -20.25 3.29 -18.23
N SER A 177 -20.39 4.39 -18.97
CA SER A 177 -19.40 4.83 -19.95
C SER A 177 -18.03 5.10 -19.31
N ASP A 178 -17.99 5.83 -18.20
CA ASP A 178 -16.75 6.13 -17.46
C ASP A 178 -16.07 4.83 -16.97
N PHE A 179 -16.87 3.86 -16.50
CA PHE A 179 -16.38 2.54 -16.10
C PHE A 179 -15.76 1.76 -17.27
N ILE A 180 -16.46 1.67 -18.40
CA ILE A 180 -15.99 0.98 -19.61
C ILE A 180 -14.73 1.64 -20.16
N GLU A 181 -14.69 2.98 -20.23
CA GLU A 181 -13.53 3.71 -20.72
C GLU A 181 -12.27 3.41 -19.87
N LYS A 182 -12.41 3.44 -18.53
CA LYS A 182 -11.30 3.09 -17.64
C LYS A 182 -10.85 1.64 -17.84
N LYS A 183 -11.80 0.69 -18.00
CA LYS A 183 -11.50 -0.73 -18.28
C LYS A 183 -10.64 -0.89 -19.53
N GLU A 184 -11.05 -0.28 -20.63
CA GLU A 184 -10.31 -0.38 -21.90
C GLU A 184 -8.94 0.33 -21.83
N LYS A 185 -8.87 1.49 -21.17
CA LYS A 185 -7.60 2.19 -20.92
C LYS A 185 -6.61 1.34 -20.13
N LEU A 186 -7.06 0.73 -19.02
CA LEU A 186 -6.23 -0.13 -18.18
C LEU A 186 -5.79 -1.39 -18.93
N ARG A 187 -6.71 -2.04 -19.67
CA ARG A 187 -6.40 -3.22 -20.48
C ARG A 187 -5.33 -2.92 -21.54
N SER A 188 -5.49 -1.81 -22.25
CA SER A 188 -4.55 -1.38 -23.30
C SER A 188 -3.16 -1.02 -22.77
N SER A 189 -3.07 -0.60 -21.50
CA SER A 189 -1.80 -0.23 -20.87
C SER A 189 -0.94 -1.43 -20.48
N LEU A 190 -1.53 -2.63 -20.39
CA LEU A 190 -0.84 -3.87 -20.02
C LEU A 190 -0.39 -4.70 -21.23
N THR A 191 -0.86 -4.37 -22.43
CA THR A 191 -0.49 -5.03 -23.69
C THR A 191 0.64 -4.32 -24.43
N LYS A 192 1.23 -3.28 -23.84
CA LYS A 192 2.39 -2.53 -24.34
C LYS A 192 3.62 -2.88 -23.52
#